data_AF-A0A8S0FHT9-F1
#
_entry.id   AF-A0A8S0FHT9-F1
#
_cell.length_a   1.000
_cell.length_b   1.000
_cell.length_c   1.000
_cell.angle_alpha   90.00
_cell.angle_beta   90.00
_cell.angle_gamma   90.00
#
_symmetry.space_group_name_H-M   'P 1'
#
loop_
_entity.id
_entity.type
_entity.pdbx_description
1 polymer ?
#
loop_
_entity_poly.entity_id
_entity_poly.type
_entity_poly.pdbx_seq_one_letter_code
_entity_poly.pdbx_strand_id
1 'polypeptide(L)'
;MNIKKTVEKIPGGMMLAPLFLGAVLHTFWPGTGKYFGSFTNGMITGVVPILAVWLFCMGASIKISATGTVLKKSGTLVATKIATAWVCAFVFAQLLPEGGMVKTG
;
A
#
# COMPACT_ATOMS: atom_id res chain seq x y z
N MET A 1 10.94 25.50 2.30
CA MET A 1 11.81 24.60 1.49
C MET A 1 11.22 24.45 0.10
N ASN A 2 11.97 24.78 -0.96
CA ASN A 2 11.47 24.78 -2.34
C ASN A 2 11.10 23.38 -2.86
N ILE A 3 11.80 22.34 -2.39
CA ILE A 3 11.58 20.94 -2.81
C ILE A 3 10.21 20.44 -2.36
N LYS A 4 9.81 20.72 -1.12
CA LYS A 4 8.49 20.35 -0.57
C LYS A 4 7.35 20.99 -1.39
N LYS A 5 7.47 22.29 -1.72
CA LYS A 5 6.47 23.01 -2.53
C LYS A 5 6.34 22.46 -3.96
N THR A 6 7.44 21.98 -4.56
CA THR A 6 7.42 21.38 -5.89
C THR A 6 6.78 19.98 -5.87
N VAL A 7 7.04 19.19 -4.83
CA VAL A 7 6.44 17.86 -4.67
C VAL A 7 4.95 17.95 -4.31
N GLU A 8 4.55 18.95 -3.51
CA GLU A 8 3.15 19.22 -3.16
C GLU A 8 2.32 19.79 -4.32
N LYS A 9 2.95 20.33 -5.38
CA LYS A 9 2.24 20.76 -6.60
C LYS A 9 1.59 19.58 -7.35
N ILE A 10 2.10 18.38 -7.16
CA ILE A 10 1.53 17.16 -7.74
C ILE A 10 0.58 16.56 -6.69
N PRO A 11 -0.72 16.37 -6.99
CA PRO A 11 -1.64 15.70 -6.07
C PRO A 11 -1.13 14.29 -5.78
N GLY A 12 -0.88 13.98 -4.51
CA GLY A 12 -0.25 12.72 -4.11
C GLY A 12 1.26 12.64 -4.33
N GLY A 13 1.93 13.72 -4.75
CA GLY A 13 3.36 13.76 -5.03
C GLY A 13 4.24 13.36 -3.84
N MET A 14 3.78 13.62 -2.61
CA MET A 14 4.47 13.19 -1.39
C MET A 14 4.56 11.65 -1.23
N MET A 15 3.66 10.88 -1.86
CA MET A 15 3.76 9.41 -1.92
C MET A 15 4.32 8.91 -3.25
N LEU A 16 3.92 9.54 -4.36
CA LEU A 16 4.23 9.08 -5.72
C LEU A 16 5.70 9.30 -6.06
N ALA A 17 6.29 10.44 -5.66
CA ALA A 17 7.70 10.71 -5.92
C ALA A 17 8.64 9.72 -5.20
N PRO A 18 8.46 9.39 -3.90
CA PRO A 18 9.25 8.33 -3.25
C PRO A 18 9.09 6.95 -3.89
N LEU A 19 7.86 6.56 -4.25
CA LEU A 19 7.58 5.26 -4.90
C LEU A 19 8.28 5.15 -6.25
N PHE A 20 8.20 6.20 -7.06
CA PHE A 20 8.83 6.23 -8.37
C PHE A 20 10.35 6.19 -8.28
N LEU A 21 10.94 6.96 -7.35
CA LEU A 21 12.38 6.89 -7.07
C LEU A 21 12.80 5.48 -6.60
N GLY A 22 12.04 4.86 -5.70
CA GLY A 22 12.30 3.50 -5.24
C GLY A 22 12.24 2.47 -6.37
N ALA A 23 11.24 2.57 -7.26
CA ALA A 23 11.11 1.71 -8.42
C ALA A 23 12.27 1.88 -9.42
N VAL A 24 12.65 3.12 -9.73
CA VAL A 24 13.78 3.43 -10.62
C VAL A 24 15.09 2.90 -10.04
N LEU A 25 15.35 3.11 -8.74
CA LEU A 25 16.54 2.58 -8.07
C LEU A 25 16.57 1.05 -8.08
N HIS A 26 15.42 0.40 -7.88
CA HIS A 26 15.30 -1.05 -7.96
C HIS A 26 15.53 -1.58 -9.38
N THR A 27 15.06 -0.87 -10.41
CA THR A 27 15.22 -1.25 -11.82
C THR A 27 16.68 -1.11 -12.30
N PHE A 28 17.37 -0.02 -11.94
CA PHE A 28 18.75 0.22 -12.42
C PHE A 28 19.84 -0.33 -11.48
N TRP A 29 19.58 -0.46 -10.17
CA TRP A 29 20.52 -1.02 -9.18
C TRP A 29 19.85 -2.06 -8.27
N PRO A 30 19.56 -3.27 -8.78
CA PRO A 30 18.95 -4.35 -7.99
C PRO A 30 19.84 -4.84 -6.82
N GLY A 31 21.14 -4.49 -6.82
CA GLY A 31 22.10 -4.84 -5.77
C GLY A 31 22.13 -3.88 -4.57
N THR A 32 21.38 -2.77 -4.59
CA THR A 32 21.48 -1.71 -3.56
C THR A 32 21.23 -2.23 -2.14
N GLY A 33 20.26 -3.13 -1.97
CA GLY A 33 19.98 -3.75 -0.66
C GLY A 33 21.16 -4.57 -0.12
N LYS A 34 21.82 -5.35 -0.99
CA LYS A 34 22.98 -6.17 -0.62
C LYS A 34 24.24 -5.32 -0.35
N TYR A 35 24.37 -4.18 -1.02
CA TYR A 35 25.51 -3.27 -0.87
C TYR A 35 25.54 -2.60 0.52
N PHE A 36 24.39 -2.18 1.05
CA PHE A 36 24.32 -1.55 2.37
C PHE A 36 24.34 -2.54 3.54
N GLY A 37 24.03 -3.82 3.31
CA GLY A 37 24.16 -4.90 4.29
C GLY A 37 23.25 -4.79 5.53
N SER A 38 23.19 -5.89 6.29
CA SER A 38 22.56 -5.97 7.63
C SER A 38 21.12 -5.42 7.70
N PHE A 39 20.84 -4.48 8.61
CA PHE A 39 19.54 -3.88 8.86
C PHE A 39 18.94 -3.21 7.61
N THR A 40 19.75 -2.47 6.84
CA THR A 40 19.30 -1.76 5.63
C THR A 40 18.90 -2.74 4.53
N ASN A 41 19.61 -3.87 4.39
CA ASN A 41 19.20 -4.94 3.48
C ASN A 41 17.86 -5.55 3.91
N GLY A 42 17.69 -5.83 5.21
CA GLY A 42 16.46 -6.37 5.76
C GLY A 42 15.24 -5.46 5.56
N MET A 43 15.42 -4.14 5.65
CA MET A 43 14.36 -3.16 5.37
C MET A 43 14.06 -2.98 3.87
N ILE A 44 15.08 -3.05 3.00
CA ILE A 44 14.90 -2.87 1.55
C ILE A 44 14.30 -4.12 0.90
N THR A 45 14.68 -5.32 1.37
CA THR A 45 14.19 -6.60 0.81
C THR A 45 12.94 -7.12 1.52
N GLY A 46 12.77 -6.77 2.80
CA GLY A 46 11.60 -7.16 3.59
C GLY A 46 10.52 -6.08 3.57
N VAL A 47 9.41 -6.36 2.90
CA VAL A 47 8.19 -5.52 3.01
C VAL A 47 7.53 -5.67 4.39
N VAL A 48 7.75 -6.79 5.08
CA VAL A 48 7.11 -7.11 6.36
C VAL A 48 7.53 -6.14 7.49
N PRO A 49 8.82 -5.84 7.73
CA PRO A 49 9.24 -4.86 8.74
C PRO A 49 8.62 -3.47 8.56
N ILE A 50 8.60 -2.96 7.32
CA ILE A 50 8.06 -1.62 7.05
C ILE A 50 6.54 -1.59 7.24
N LEU A 51 5.83 -2.66 6.83
CA LEU A 51 4.40 -2.80 7.09
C LEU A 51 4.10 -2.93 8.59
N ALA A 52 4.94 -3.63 9.35
CA ALA A 52 4.75 -3.80 10.79
C ALA A 52 4.82 -2.45 11.54
N VAL A 53 5.84 -1.63 11.26
CA VAL A 53 5.97 -0.28 11.85
C VAL A 53 4.82 0.61 11.40
N TRP A 54 4.44 0.54 10.12
CA TRP A 54 3.34 1.33 9.58
C TRP A 54 2.01 0.98 10.25
N LEU A 55 1.68 -0.31 10.40
CA LEU A 55 0.49 -0.78 11.10
C LEU A 55 0.52 -0.40 12.58
N PHE A 56 1.67 -0.48 13.24
CA PHE A 56 1.85 -0.06 14.62
C PHE A 56 1.58 1.45 14.79
N CYS A 57 2.19 2.30 13.97
CA CYS A 57 1.99 3.75 14.00
C CYS A 57 0.54 4.15 13.69
N MET A 58 -0.10 3.48 12.72
CA MET A 58 -1.51 3.68 12.44
C MET A 58 -2.39 3.29 13.62
N GLY A 59 -2.13 2.14 14.25
CA GLY A 59 -2.84 1.67 15.43
C GLY A 59 -2.72 2.64 16.62
N ALA A 60 -1.50 3.13 16.88
CA ALA A 60 -1.22 4.10 17.93
C ALA A 60 -1.90 5.46 17.70
N SER A 61 -2.23 5.80 16.46
CA SER A 61 -2.91 7.06 16.11
C SER A 61 -4.43 7.01 16.34
N ILE A 62 -5.02 5.83 16.58
CA ILE A 62 -6.47 5.69 16.79
C ILE A 62 -6.84 6.06 18.23
N LYS A 63 -7.67 7.10 18.37
CA LYS A 63 -8.22 7.51 19.67
C LYS A 63 -9.41 6.62 20.06
N ILE A 64 -9.30 5.93 21.20
CA ILE A 64 -10.37 5.05 21.75
C ILE A 64 -11.71 5.78 21.91
N SER A 65 -11.69 7.06 22.26
CA SER A 65 -12.90 7.88 22.40
C SER A 65 -13.62 8.18 21.08
N ALA A 66 -12.90 8.17 19.95
CA ALA A 66 -13.46 8.38 18.61
C ALA A 66 -13.78 7.07 17.89
N THR A 67 -13.35 5.93 18.43
CA THR A 67 -13.47 4.61 17.80
C THR A 67 -14.90 4.27 17.42
N GLY A 68 -15.90 4.57 18.26
CA GLY A 68 -17.30 4.24 17.96
C GLY A 68 -17.84 4.92 16.71
N THR A 69 -17.57 6.21 16.54
CA THR A 69 -18.04 6.99 15.37
C THR A 69 -17.22 6.66 14.12
N VAL A 70 -15.91 6.46 14.27
CA VAL A 70 -15.03 6.07 13.18
C VAL A 70 -15.37 4.66 12.70
N LEU A 71 -15.66 3.71 13.58
CA LEU A 71 -16.02 2.34 13.22
C LEU A 71 -17.34 2.29 12.45
N LYS A 72 -18.34 3.09 12.81
CA LYS A 72 -19.58 3.15 12.03
C LYS A 72 -19.35 3.71 10.62
N LYS A 73 -18.64 4.83 10.48
CA LYS A 73 -18.38 5.45 9.17
C LYS A 73 -17.41 4.62 8.31
N SER A 74 -16.25 4.29 8.87
CA SER A 74 -15.22 3.51 8.17
C SER A 74 -15.66 2.06 7.95
N GLY A 75 -16.41 1.48 8.88
CA GLY A 75 -16.95 0.13 8.77
C GLY A 75 -17.94 0.01 7.60
N THR A 76 -18.91 0.94 7.47
CA THR A 76 -19.79 0.96 6.30
C THR A 76 -19.00 1.15 5.01
N LEU A 77 -18.02 2.05 4.99
CA LEU A 77 -17.18 2.27 3.80
C LEU A 77 -16.40 1.02 3.38
N VAL A 78 -15.80 0.31 4.34
CA VAL A 78 -15.06 -0.93 4.10
C VAL A 78 -16.01 -2.03 3.64
N ALA A 79 -17.17 -2.19 4.28
CA ALA A 79 -18.18 -3.18 3.90
C ALA A 79 -18.67 -2.96 2.47
N THR A 80 -19.01 -1.72 2.10
CA THR A 80 -19.41 -1.39 0.73
C THR A 80 -18.27 -1.64 -0.25
N LYS A 81 -17.02 -1.27 0.08
CA LYS A 81 -15.87 -1.51 -0.82
C LYS A 81 -15.62 -3.00 -1.06
N ILE A 82 -15.70 -3.82 -0.02
CA ILE A 82 -15.53 -5.28 -0.14
C ILE A 82 -16.69 -5.88 -0.93
N ALA A 83 -17.93 -5.49 -0.64
CA ALA A 83 -19.10 -5.98 -1.36
C ALA A 83 -19.05 -5.63 -2.84
N THR A 84 -18.75 -4.37 -3.19
CA THR A 84 -18.61 -3.94 -4.59
C THR A 84 -17.45 -4.66 -5.28
N ALA A 85 -16.29 -4.80 -4.63
CA ALA A 85 -15.16 -5.53 -5.20
C ALA A 85 -15.51 -7.00 -5.47
N TRP A 86 -16.22 -7.65 -4.55
CA TRP A 86 -16.65 -9.04 -4.69
C TRP A 86 -17.66 -9.22 -5.82
N VAL A 87 -18.67 -8.35 -5.92
CA VAL A 87 -19.65 -8.37 -7.02
C VAL A 87 -18.96 -8.16 -8.36
N CYS A 88 -18.08 -7.16 -8.47
CA CYS A 88 -17.31 -6.95 -9.69
C CYS A 88 -16.46 -8.17 -10.03
N ALA A 89 -15.69 -8.70 -9.08
CA ALA A 89 -14.85 -9.88 -9.30
C ALA A 89 -15.68 -11.09 -9.76
N PHE A 90 -16.86 -11.31 -9.18
CA PHE A 90 -17.77 -12.39 -9.56
C PHE A 90 -18.30 -12.22 -10.99
N VAL A 91 -18.73 -11.02 -11.37
CA VAL A 91 -19.19 -10.72 -12.73
C VAL A 91 -18.05 -10.89 -13.75
N PHE A 92 -16.85 -10.40 -13.44
CA PHE A 92 -15.68 -10.58 -14.31
C PHE A 92 -15.26 -12.05 -14.42
N ALA A 93 -15.37 -12.83 -13.34
CA ALA A 93 -15.09 -14.26 -13.36
C ALA A 93 -16.06 -15.04 -14.28
N GLN A 94 -17.31 -14.58 -14.41
CA GLN A 94 -18.29 -15.19 -15.33
C GLN A 94 -18.10 -14.76 -16.79
N LEU A 95 -17.55 -13.57 -17.04
CA LEU A 95 -17.30 -13.05 -18.39
C LEU A 95 -15.95 -13.51 -18.98
N LEU A 96 -15.00 -13.93 -18.15
CA LEU A 96 -13.70 -14.43 -18.59
C LEU A 96 -13.76 -15.96 -18.81
N PRO A 97 -13.54 -16.48 -20.04
CA PRO A 97 -13.49 -17.91 -20.30
C PRO A 97 -12.43 -18.60 -19.43
N GLU A 98 -12.66 -19.88 -19.09
CA GLU A 98 -11.95 -20.71 -18.10
C GLU A 98 -10.40 -20.80 -18.21
N GLY A 99 -9.78 -20.14 -19.19
CA GLY A 99 -8.32 -20.04 -19.35
C GLY A 99 -7.65 -18.80 -18.72
N GLY A 100 -8.42 -17.84 -18.19
CA GLY A 100 -7.88 -16.57 -17.66
C GLY A 100 -7.83 -16.45 -16.13
N MET A 101 -8.46 -17.36 -15.39
CA MET A 101 -8.45 -17.33 -13.93
C MET A 101 -7.20 -18.05 -13.41
N VAL A 102 -6.26 -17.28 -12.85
CA VAL A 102 -5.21 -17.83 -11.98
C VAL A 102 -5.92 -18.61 -10.88
N LYS A 103 -5.88 -19.94 -10.96
CA LYS A 103 -6.36 -20.84 -9.91
C LYS A 103 -5.64 -20.43 -8.63
N THR A 104 -6.39 -19.78 -7.76
CA THR A 104 -5.90 -19.34 -6.46
C THR A 104 -5.71 -20.60 -5.63
N GLY A 105 -4.46 -21.05 -5.54
CA GLY A 105 -3.95 -22.07 -4.63
C GLY A 105 -2.81 -21.47 -3.84
#